data_AF-A0A951WCU2-F1
#
_entry.id   AF-A0A951WCU2-F1
#
_cell.length_a   1.000
_cell.length_b   1.000
_cell.length_c   1.000
_cell.angle_alpha   90.00
_cell.angle_beta   90.00
_cell.angle_gamma   90.00
#
_symmetry.space_group_name_H-M   'P 1'
#
loop_
_entity.id
_entity.type
_entity.pdbx_description
1 polymer ?
#
loop_
_entity_poly.entity_id
_entity_poly.type
_entity_poly.pdbx_seq_one_letter_code
_entity_poly.pdbx_strand_id
1 'polypeptide(L)'
;MTEELRRQTLITFFFGNSSNYKLLGVNRAYRDFNRTLYLENEKSSDRVQIKTKTAEFIVEKLSYILDHKFSNQDEFDKFHKTVCEEIKEFWEKLHFGQIQKWVNMTLKYWLIIGNIHIPNIGTNSKWFHIPIDNLVLQTIIKERTQKTAWSRMDYKTYFSFQLRFRELYPNEIPIIKETEIFNNLLKK
;
A
#
# COMPACT_ATOMS: atom_id res chain seq x y z
N MET A 1 2.52 6.71 -31.17
CA MET A 1 3.12 6.61 -29.82
C MET A 1 3.25 5.14 -29.45
N THR A 2 4.44 4.69 -29.04
CA THR A 2 4.66 3.29 -28.62
C THR A 2 3.96 2.99 -27.29
N GLU A 3 3.70 1.71 -27.00
CA GLU A 3 3.12 1.30 -25.70
C GLU A 3 4.01 1.70 -24.53
N GLU A 4 5.33 1.58 -24.68
CA GLU A 4 6.28 1.98 -23.64
C GLU A 4 6.24 3.49 -23.37
N LEU A 5 6.23 4.32 -24.43
CA LEU A 5 6.11 5.77 -24.28
C LEU A 5 4.76 6.17 -23.64
N ARG A 6 3.66 5.48 -24.01
CA ARG A 6 2.35 5.68 -23.37
C ARG A 6 2.40 5.33 -21.88
N ARG A 7 2.98 4.18 -21.52
CA ARG A 7 3.12 3.71 -20.14
C ARG A 7 3.93 4.70 -19.30
N GLN A 8 5.08 5.13 -19.81
CA GLN A 8 5.92 6.13 -19.14
C GLN A 8 5.18 7.46 -18.95
N THR A 9 4.48 7.94 -19.97
CA THR A 9 3.68 9.17 -19.90
C THR A 9 2.60 9.09 -18.82
N LEU A 10 1.87 7.96 -18.74
CA LEU A 10 0.86 7.74 -17.71
C LEU A 10 1.45 7.67 -16.30
N ILE A 11 2.61 7.03 -16.14
CA ILE A 11 3.35 7.01 -14.87
C ILE A 11 3.71 8.44 -14.45
N THR A 12 4.28 9.24 -15.35
CA THR A 12 4.64 10.64 -15.07
C THR A 12 3.42 11.48 -14.70
N PHE A 13 2.28 11.30 -15.38
CA PHE A 13 1.06 12.03 -15.04
C PHE A 13 0.48 11.63 -13.69
N PHE A 14 0.47 10.34 -13.37
CA PHE A 14 -0.16 9.86 -12.14
C PHE A 14 0.71 10.05 -10.89
N PHE A 15 2.02 9.83 -11.02
CA PHE A 15 2.97 9.87 -9.90
C PHE A 15 3.73 11.20 -9.80
N GLY A 16 3.88 11.92 -10.92
CA GLY A 16 4.70 13.11 -11.04
C GLY A 16 6.03 12.84 -11.76
N ASN A 17 6.78 13.91 -11.97
CA ASN A 17 8.08 13.86 -12.64
C ASN A 17 9.21 13.81 -11.58
N SER A 18 9.83 12.64 -11.39
CA SER A 18 11.02 12.46 -10.55
C SER A 18 11.75 11.19 -10.94
N SER A 19 13.07 11.16 -10.77
CA SER A 19 13.89 9.95 -10.93
C SER A 19 13.73 8.97 -9.76
N ASN A 20 13.23 9.42 -8.59
CA ASN A 20 13.04 8.55 -7.42
C ASN A 20 11.65 7.90 -7.41
N TYR A 21 11.45 6.91 -8.28
CA TYR A 21 10.19 6.19 -8.43
C TYR A 21 9.70 5.49 -7.16
N LYS A 22 10.63 5.01 -6.32
CA LYS A 22 10.29 4.40 -5.02
C LYS A 22 9.56 5.40 -4.12
N LEU A 23 10.16 6.58 -3.97
CA LEU A 23 9.58 7.67 -3.18
C LEU A 23 8.30 8.23 -3.81
N LEU A 24 8.19 8.26 -5.14
CA LEU A 24 6.95 8.63 -5.83
C LEU A 24 5.79 7.70 -5.45
N GLY A 25 6.01 6.37 -5.46
CA GLY A 25 5.01 5.39 -5.04
C GLY A 25 4.56 5.58 -3.59
N VAL A 26 5.52 5.78 -2.67
CA VAL A 26 5.23 6.03 -1.23
C VAL A 26 4.44 7.32 -1.04
N ASN A 27 4.83 8.41 -1.71
CA ASN A 27 4.14 9.69 -1.60
C ASN A 27 2.75 9.64 -2.21
N ARG A 28 2.55 8.87 -3.29
CA ARG A 28 1.24 8.67 -3.89
C ARG A 28 0.33 7.89 -2.93
N ALA A 29 0.84 6.80 -2.33
CA ALA A 29 0.14 5.99 -1.33
C ALA A 29 -0.29 6.81 -0.10
N TYR A 30 0.52 7.78 0.33
CA TYR A 30 0.11 8.69 1.41
C TYR A 30 -1.19 9.45 1.10
N ARG A 31 -1.37 9.88 -0.16
CA ARG A 31 -2.55 10.64 -0.58
C ARG A 31 -3.84 9.80 -0.54
N ASP A 32 -3.75 8.48 -0.56
CA ASP A 32 -4.92 7.60 -0.53
C ASP A 32 -5.60 7.55 0.85
N PHE A 33 -4.84 7.75 1.94
CA PHE A 33 -5.38 7.74 3.30
C PHE A 33 -5.27 9.07 4.02
N ASN A 34 -4.47 10.05 3.57
CA ASN A 34 -4.22 11.28 4.33
C ASN A 34 -5.49 12.05 4.72
N ARG A 35 -6.56 11.97 3.91
CA ARG A 35 -7.88 12.55 4.19
C ARG A 35 -8.56 11.97 5.44
N THR A 36 -8.08 10.83 5.92
CA THR A 36 -8.54 10.18 7.16
C THR A 36 -7.72 10.60 8.38
N LEU A 37 -6.64 11.35 8.19
CA LEU A 37 -5.82 11.88 9.28
C LEU A 37 -6.48 13.14 9.84
N TYR A 38 -7.07 13.02 11.02
CA TYR A 38 -7.41 14.19 11.82
C TYR A 38 -6.20 14.55 12.66
N LEU A 39 -5.40 15.50 12.18
CA LEU A 39 -4.27 16.07 12.90
C LEU A 39 -4.57 17.54 13.12
N GLU A 40 -4.63 17.97 14.37
CA GLU A 40 -4.68 19.39 14.71
C GLU A 40 -3.47 20.09 14.07
N ASN A 41 -3.74 21.15 13.31
CA ASN A 41 -2.78 21.94 12.51
C ASN A 41 -2.13 21.22 11.32
N GLU A 42 -2.85 21.17 10.19
CA GLU A 42 -2.39 20.50 8.95
C GLU A 42 -1.13 21.06 8.30
N LYS A 43 -0.71 22.28 8.67
CA LYS A 43 0.40 23.01 8.03
C LYS A 43 1.64 23.18 8.93
N SER A 44 1.72 22.50 10.07
CA SER A 44 2.93 22.58 10.89
C SER A 44 4.13 21.98 10.14
N SER A 45 5.29 22.64 10.25
CA SER A 45 6.58 22.12 9.79
C SER A 45 6.81 20.68 10.24
N ASP A 46 6.35 20.35 11.43
CA ASP A 46 6.55 19.07 12.09
C ASP A 46 5.81 17.95 11.37
N ARG A 47 4.60 18.21 10.85
CA ARG A 47 3.85 17.22 10.06
C ARG A 47 4.56 16.92 8.74
N VAL A 48 5.11 17.93 8.08
CA VAL A 48 5.87 17.75 6.83
C VAL A 48 7.13 16.92 7.11
N GLN A 49 7.86 17.26 8.17
CA GLN A 49 9.08 16.55 8.57
C GLN A 49 8.82 15.09 8.93
N ILE A 50 7.83 14.81 9.81
CA ILE A 50 7.52 13.43 10.20
C ILE A 50 7.03 12.62 9.00
N LYS A 51 6.20 13.20 8.13
CA LYS A 51 5.76 12.54 6.89
C LYS A 51 6.93 12.20 5.98
N THR A 52 7.85 13.14 5.75
CA THR A 52 9.03 12.90 4.91
C THR A 52 9.91 11.79 5.50
N LYS A 53 10.22 11.86 6.80
CA LYS A 53 11.00 10.83 7.50
C LYS A 53 10.34 9.45 7.43
N THR A 54 9.03 9.37 7.68
CA THR A 54 8.29 8.11 7.58
C THR A 54 8.27 7.59 6.13
N ALA A 55 8.17 8.46 5.13
CA ALA A 55 8.21 8.05 3.73
C ALA A 55 9.59 7.49 3.34
N GLU A 56 10.68 8.14 3.77
CA GLU A 56 12.04 7.66 3.57
C GLU A 56 12.27 6.30 4.26
N PHE A 57 11.79 6.17 5.50
CA PHE A 57 11.82 4.92 6.24
C PHE A 57 11.08 3.78 5.52
N ILE A 58 9.89 4.05 4.99
CA ILE A 58 9.14 3.06 4.19
C ILE A 58 9.93 2.67 2.94
N VAL A 59 10.55 3.62 2.23
CA VAL A 59 11.40 3.31 1.06
C VAL A 59 12.57 2.41 1.45
N GLU A 60 13.24 2.72 2.56
CA GLU A 60 14.35 1.93 3.08
C GLU A 60 13.92 0.50 3.40
N LYS A 61 12.93 0.33 4.28
CA LYS A 61 12.45 -0.98 4.71
C LYS A 61 11.89 -1.82 3.58
N LEU A 62 11.09 -1.22 2.69
CA LEU A 62 10.54 -1.94 1.55
C LEU A 62 11.58 -2.15 0.44
N SER A 63 12.71 -1.44 0.40
CA SER A 63 13.75 -1.79 -0.59
C SER A 63 14.35 -3.16 -0.33
N TYR A 64 14.33 -3.64 0.93
CA TYR A 64 14.74 -4.99 1.30
C TYR A 64 14.07 -6.08 0.44
N ILE A 65 12.78 -5.90 0.11
CA ILE A 65 12.00 -6.90 -0.64
C ILE A 65 12.38 -7.00 -2.12
N LEU A 66 13.24 -6.11 -2.62
CA LEU A 66 13.73 -6.13 -3.99
C LEU A 66 14.96 -7.05 -4.14
N ASP A 67 15.71 -7.23 -3.04
CA ASP A 67 16.93 -8.01 -2.99
C ASP A 67 16.76 -9.30 -2.16
N HIS A 68 15.69 -9.41 -1.38
CA HIS A 68 15.34 -10.58 -0.57
C HIS A 68 14.11 -11.30 -1.13
N LYS A 69 14.12 -12.63 -1.13
CA LYS A 69 12.98 -13.46 -1.53
C LYS A 69 12.38 -14.16 -0.32
N PHE A 70 11.10 -13.93 -0.08
CA PHE A 70 10.36 -14.64 0.96
C PHE A 70 10.04 -16.08 0.54
N SER A 71 10.24 -17.00 1.45
CA SER A 71 10.04 -18.44 1.26
C SER A 71 8.56 -18.81 1.29
N ASN A 72 7.77 -18.12 2.11
CA ASN A 72 6.35 -18.38 2.32
C ASN A 72 5.60 -17.12 2.80
N GLN A 73 4.27 -17.24 2.90
CA GLN A 73 3.39 -16.15 3.32
C GLN A 73 3.65 -15.68 4.76
N ASP A 74 3.95 -16.60 5.69
CA ASP A 74 4.18 -16.27 7.10
C ASP A 74 5.43 -15.40 7.29
N GLU A 75 6.47 -15.64 6.48
CA GLU A 75 7.69 -14.82 6.48
C GLU A 75 7.38 -13.37 6.08
N PHE A 76 6.60 -13.19 5.00
CA PHE A 76 6.16 -11.88 4.56
C PHE A 76 5.22 -11.22 5.58
N ASP A 77 4.27 -11.96 6.15
CA ASP A 77 3.31 -11.43 7.11
C ASP A 77 4.02 -10.95 8.39
N LYS A 78 5.08 -11.63 8.83
CA LYS A 78 5.96 -11.18 9.93
C LYS A 78 6.74 -9.92 9.57
N PHE A 79 7.39 -9.90 8.41
CA PHE A 79 8.12 -8.72 7.92
C PHE A 79 7.21 -7.50 7.84
N HIS A 80 6.04 -7.65 7.22
CA HIS A 80 5.06 -6.58 7.06
C HIS A 80 4.56 -6.06 8.41
N LYS A 81 4.28 -6.96 9.35
CA LYS A 81 3.90 -6.60 10.72
C LYS A 81 4.98 -5.74 11.38
N THR A 82 6.24 -6.17 11.34
CA THR A 82 7.36 -5.42 11.92
C THR A 82 7.48 -4.03 11.31
N VAL A 83 7.40 -3.90 9.98
CA VAL A 83 7.40 -2.58 9.31
C VAL A 83 6.26 -1.70 9.81
N CYS A 84 5.05 -2.26 9.98
CA CYS A 84 3.91 -1.50 10.49
C CYS A 84 4.08 -1.07 11.95
N GLU A 85 4.66 -1.93 12.80
CA GLU A 85 4.96 -1.62 14.20
C GLU A 85 6.03 -0.52 14.30
N GLU A 86 7.11 -0.60 13.52
CA GLU A 86 8.14 0.44 13.49
C GLU A 86 7.56 1.78 13.00
N ILE A 87 6.74 1.80 11.93
CA ILE A 87 6.06 3.04 11.50
C ILE A 87 5.18 3.61 12.61
N LYS A 88 4.51 2.74 13.38
CA LYS A 88 3.66 3.16 14.50
C LYS A 88 4.48 3.83 15.60
N GLU A 89 5.69 3.35 15.86
CA GLU A 89 6.62 4.00 16.80
C GLU A 89 7.14 5.33 16.25
N PHE A 90 7.49 5.40 14.95
CA PHE A 90 7.93 6.63 14.31
C PHE A 90 6.85 7.72 14.25
N TRP A 91 5.60 7.33 14.02
CA TRP A 91 4.46 8.25 13.90
C TRP A 91 3.25 7.72 14.67
N GLU A 92 3.30 7.87 15.99
CA GLU A 92 2.30 7.37 16.94
C GLU A 92 0.87 7.84 16.62
N LYS A 93 0.68 9.01 16.01
CA LYS A 93 -0.66 9.51 15.66
C LYS A 93 -1.37 8.68 14.58
N LEU A 94 -0.65 7.83 13.83
CA LEU A 94 -1.26 6.96 12.84
C LEU A 94 -1.92 5.75 13.51
N HIS A 95 -3.10 5.37 13.03
CA HIS A 95 -3.69 4.07 13.37
C HIS A 95 -3.14 2.98 12.45
N PHE A 96 -3.14 1.72 12.91
CA PHE A 96 -2.62 0.60 12.11
C PHE A 96 -3.32 0.43 10.76
N GLY A 97 -4.62 0.70 10.68
CA GLY A 97 -5.32 0.69 9.39
C GLY A 97 -4.78 1.69 8.37
N GLN A 98 -4.36 2.88 8.80
CA GLN A 98 -3.70 3.87 7.93
C GLN A 98 -2.30 3.40 7.53
N ILE A 99 -1.54 2.89 8.49
CA ILE A 99 -0.18 2.38 8.27
C ILE A 99 -0.20 1.24 7.26
N GLN A 100 -1.05 0.23 7.47
CA GLN A 100 -1.17 -0.92 6.57
C GLN A 100 -1.64 -0.49 5.18
N LYS A 101 -2.61 0.43 5.08
CA LYS A 101 -3.02 0.98 3.77
C LYS A 101 -1.85 1.68 3.07
N TRP A 102 -1.02 2.43 3.79
CA TRP A 102 0.15 3.10 3.22
C TRP A 102 1.16 2.10 2.65
N VAL A 103 1.53 1.09 3.44
CA VAL A 103 2.48 0.05 3.01
C VAL A 103 1.92 -0.73 1.81
N ASN A 104 0.66 -1.16 1.88
CA ASN A 104 0.05 -1.97 0.83
C ASN A 104 -0.15 -1.19 -0.47
N MET A 105 -0.58 0.08 -0.39
CA MET A 105 -0.68 0.95 -1.57
C MET A 105 0.70 1.26 -2.16
N THR A 106 1.74 1.38 -1.32
CA THR A 106 3.12 1.57 -1.80
C THR A 106 3.54 0.39 -2.68
N LEU A 107 3.38 -0.83 -2.19
CA LEU A 107 3.72 -2.04 -2.95
C LEU A 107 2.90 -2.16 -4.24
N LYS A 108 1.60 -1.86 -4.19
CA LYS A 108 0.73 -1.80 -5.38
C LYS A 108 1.25 -0.79 -6.40
N TYR A 109 1.60 0.41 -5.96
CA TYR A 109 2.12 1.44 -6.86
C TYR A 109 3.50 1.11 -7.41
N TRP A 110 4.37 0.46 -6.64
CA TRP A 110 5.65 -0.02 -7.14
C TRP A 110 5.44 -1.08 -8.23
N LEU A 111 4.46 -1.97 -8.09
CA LEU A 111 4.07 -2.92 -9.15
C LEU A 111 3.56 -2.20 -10.41
N ILE A 112 2.73 -1.15 -10.25
CA ILE A 112 2.20 -0.35 -11.38
C ILE A 112 3.32 0.40 -12.11
N ILE A 113 4.26 0.97 -11.36
CA ILE A 113 5.47 1.62 -11.91
C ILE A 113 6.31 0.59 -12.68
N GLY A 114 6.42 -0.63 -12.15
CA GLY A 114 6.94 -1.80 -12.82
C GLY A 114 8.47 -1.93 -12.81
N ASN A 115 8.93 -3.11 -13.29
CA ASN A 115 10.33 -3.55 -13.21
C ASN A 115 11.33 -2.64 -13.94
N ILE A 116 10.88 -1.84 -14.92
CA ILE A 116 11.75 -0.90 -15.65
C ILE A 116 12.32 0.17 -14.70
N HIS A 117 11.55 0.58 -13.70
CA HIS A 117 11.96 1.64 -12.76
C HIS A 117 12.22 1.11 -11.34
N ILE A 118 11.60 -0.01 -10.99
CA ILE A 118 11.80 -0.68 -9.69
C ILE A 118 12.10 -2.16 -9.97
N PRO A 119 13.37 -2.49 -10.29
CA PRO A 119 13.76 -3.87 -10.57
C PRO A 119 13.32 -4.83 -9.46
N ASN A 120 12.97 -6.06 -9.83
CA ASN A 120 12.59 -7.14 -8.92
C ASN A 120 11.30 -6.94 -8.10
N ILE A 121 10.53 -5.86 -8.29
CA ILE A 121 9.28 -5.65 -7.52
C ILE A 121 8.29 -6.82 -7.68
N GLY A 122 8.29 -7.47 -8.84
CA GLY A 122 7.42 -8.62 -9.11
C GLY A 122 7.77 -9.89 -8.32
N THR A 123 9.00 -10.04 -7.83
CA THR A 123 9.54 -11.27 -7.24
C THR A 123 8.71 -11.80 -6.08
N ASN A 124 8.24 -10.89 -5.22
CA ASN A 124 7.50 -11.22 -4.01
C ASN A 124 6.00 -10.88 -4.11
N SER A 125 5.51 -10.48 -5.30
CA SER A 125 4.16 -9.94 -5.48
C SER A 125 3.04 -10.87 -5.01
N LYS A 126 3.24 -12.19 -5.14
CA LYS A 126 2.33 -13.24 -4.63
C LYS A 126 2.06 -13.18 -3.13
N TRP A 127 2.96 -12.59 -2.35
CA TRP A 127 2.85 -12.50 -0.89
C TRP A 127 2.26 -11.17 -0.42
N PHE A 128 2.20 -10.16 -1.28
CA PHE A 128 1.79 -8.81 -0.89
C PHE A 128 0.34 -8.76 -0.43
N HIS A 129 0.12 -8.05 0.66
CA HIS A 129 -1.21 -7.72 1.16
C HIS A 129 -1.93 -6.74 0.24
N ILE A 130 -3.26 -6.82 0.24
CA ILE A 130 -4.10 -5.89 -0.51
C ILE A 130 -4.31 -4.59 0.27
N PRO A 131 -4.45 -3.44 -0.41
CA PRO A 131 -4.75 -2.18 0.26
C PRO A 131 -6.24 -2.05 0.59
N ILE A 132 -6.63 -2.37 1.82
CA ILE A 132 -8.04 -2.36 2.26
C ILE A 132 -8.51 -0.94 2.56
N ASP A 133 -9.63 -0.57 1.95
CA ASP A 133 -10.43 0.61 2.24
C ASP A 133 -11.93 0.27 2.18
N ASN A 134 -12.80 1.29 2.29
CA ASN A 134 -14.25 1.09 2.21
C ASN A 134 -14.70 0.42 0.91
N LEU A 135 -14.04 0.67 -0.22
CA LEU A 135 -14.42 0.06 -1.49
C LEU A 135 -14.17 -1.45 -1.43
N VAL A 136 -12.97 -1.85 -1.02
CA VAL A 136 -12.63 -3.27 -0.84
C VAL A 136 -13.58 -3.95 0.15
N LEU A 137 -13.84 -3.32 1.29
CA LEU A 137 -14.69 -3.88 2.33
C LEU A 137 -16.13 -4.09 1.87
N GLN A 138 -16.72 -3.10 1.20
CA GLN A 138 -18.11 -3.15 0.77
C GLN A 138 -18.32 -4.02 -0.47
N THR A 139 -17.38 -4.02 -1.41
CA THR A 139 -17.56 -4.69 -2.72
C THR A 139 -17.00 -6.10 -2.74
N ILE A 140 -15.82 -6.33 -2.16
CA ILE A 140 -15.11 -7.61 -2.25
C ILE A 140 -15.45 -8.46 -1.04
N ILE A 141 -15.18 -7.92 0.16
CA ILE A 141 -15.41 -8.65 1.41
C ILE A 141 -16.90 -8.73 1.74
N LYS A 142 -17.70 -7.79 1.20
CA LYS A 142 -19.15 -7.63 1.48
C LYS A 142 -19.44 -7.35 2.96
N GLU A 143 -18.51 -6.69 3.63
CA GLU A 143 -18.65 -6.22 5.02
C GLU A 143 -19.30 -4.84 5.02
N ARG A 144 -20.61 -4.78 5.28
CA ARG A 144 -21.40 -3.53 5.21
C ARG A 144 -21.49 -2.79 6.53
N THR A 145 -21.26 -3.46 7.65
CA THR A 145 -21.48 -2.93 9.01
C THR A 145 -20.25 -3.10 9.86
N GLN A 146 -19.23 -2.27 9.62
CA GLN A 146 -18.07 -2.24 10.50
C GLN A 146 -18.32 -1.26 11.65
N LYS A 147 -18.08 -1.73 12.87
CA LYS A 147 -18.09 -0.87 14.07
C LYS A 147 -16.97 0.17 14.02
N THR A 148 -15.87 -0.15 13.35
CA THR A 148 -14.67 0.70 13.26
C THR A 148 -14.32 0.93 11.80
N ALA A 149 -14.13 2.19 11.41
CA ALA A 149 -13.66 2.52 10.06
C ALA A 149 -12.28 1.89 9.79
N TRP A 150 -12.02 1.45 8.55
CA TRP A 150 -10.75 0.81 8.18
C TRP A 150 -9.52 1.62 8.61
N SER A 151 -9.60 2.95 8.54
CA SER A 151 -8.50 3.85 8.89
C SER A 151 -8.19 3.90 10.38
N ARG A 152 -9.07 3.37 11.24
CA ARG A 152 -8.93 3.36 12.70
C ARG A 152 -8.80 1.95 13.28
N MET A 153 -8.75 0.93 12.43
CA MET A 153 -8.57 -0.46 12.86
C MET A 153 -7.21 -0.68 13.53
N ASP A 154 -7.20 -1.57 14.51
CA ASP A 154 -5.97 -2.18 15.01
C ASP A 154 -5.36 -3.13 13.97
N TYR A 155 -4.14 -3.59 14.25
CA TYR A 155 -3.41 -4.46 13.32
C TYR A 155 -4.18 -5.76 13.02
N LYS A 156 -4.67 -6.45 14.05
CA LYS A 156 -5.30 -7.78 13.95
C LYS A 156 -6.61 -7.70 13.16
N THR A 157 -7.43 -6.68 13.43
CA THR A 157 -8.71 -6.47 12.76
C THR A 157 -8.51 -6.19 11.27
N TYR A 158 -7.53 -5.38 10.88
CA TYR A 158 -7.24 -5.15 9.47
C TYR A 158 -6.65 -6.41 8.80
N PHE A 159 -5.77 -7.12 9.50
CA PHE A 159 -5.14 -8.36 9.01
C PHE A 159 -6.14 -9.49 8.80
N SER A 160 -7.18 -9.62 9.63
CA SER A 160 -8.22 -10.64 9.43
C SER A 160 -8.94 -10.49 8.08
N PHE A 161 -9.08 -9.26 7.58
CA PHE A 161 -9.62 -9.03 6.24
C PHE A 161 -8.63 -9.41 5.12
N GLN A 162 -7.32 -9.39 5.37
CA GLN A 162 -6.33 -9.97 4.44
C GLN A 162 -6.54 -11.48 4.30
N LEU A 163 -6.73 -12.17 5.43
CA LEU A 163 -7.01 -13.60 5.44
C LEU A 163 -8.31 -13.92 4.70
N ARG A 164 -9.39 -13.19 5.01
CA ARG A 164 -10.68 -13.35 4.32
C ARG A 164 -10.58 -13.10 2.82
N PHE A 165 -9.76 -12.14 2.37
CA PHE A 165 -9.52 -11.95 0.94
C PHE A 165 -8.85 -13.17 0.30
N ARG A 166 -7.81 -13.72 0.95
CA ARG A 166 -7.10 -14.92 0.47
C ARG A 166 -8.03 -16.14 0.42
N GLU A 167 -8.92 -16.29 1.39
CA GLU A 167 -9.94 -17.36 1.39
C GLU A 167 -10.94 -17.24 0.23
N LEU A 168 -11.32 -16.02 -0.13
CA LEU A 168 -12.22 -15.77 -1.27
C LEU A 168 -11.54 -16.05 -2.62
N TYR A 169 -10.21 -15.91 -2.69
CA TYR A 169 -9.43 -16.03 -3.92
C TYR A 169 -8.15 -16.86 -3.70
N PRO A 170 -8.27 -18.16 -3.37
CA PRO A 170 -7.13 -18.98 -2.91
C PRO A 170 -6.07 -19.25 -3.98
N ASN A 171 -6.45 -19.18 -5.26
CA ASN A 171 -5.57 -19.47 -6.40
C ASN A 171 -5.06 -18.21 -7.11
N GLU A 172 -5.30 -17.03 -6.52
CA GLU A 172 -4.99 -15.75 -7.14
C GLU A 172 -3.85 -15.05 -6.38
N ILE A 173 -3.09 -14.20 -7.08
CA ILE A 173 -2.16 -13.28 -6.43
C ILE A 173 -2.96 -12.12 -5.82
N PRO A 174 -2.98 -11.93 -4.48
CA PRO A 174 -3.97 -11.06 -3.85
C PRO A 174 -3.97 -9.62 -4.36
N ILE A 175 -2.79 -9.00 -4.45
CA ILE A 175 -2.64 -7.61 -4.88
C ILE A 175 -3.00 -7.39 -6.36
N ILE A 176 -2.76 -8.39 -7.20
CA ILE A 176 -3.14 -8.34 -8.62
C ILE A 176 -4.65 -8.50 -8.73
N LYS A 177 -5.24 -9.46 -8.01
CA LYS A 177 -6.69 -9.70 -8.03
C LYS A 177 -7.48 -8.49 -7.54
N GLU A 178 -7.04 -7.84 -6.47
CA GLU A 178 -7.65 -6.60 -5.98
C GLU A 178 -7.57 -5.49 -7.04
N THR A 179 -6.45 -5.38 -7.75
CA THR A 179 -6.27 -4.39 -8.84
C THR A 179 -7.20 -4.68 -10.03
N GLU A 180 -7.37 -5.93 -10.41
CA GLU A 180 -8.33 -6.34 -11.45
C GLU A 180 -9.77 -5.98 -11.08
N ILE A 181 -10.18 -6.30 -9.85
CA ILE A 181 -11.52 -5.98 -9.36
C ILE A 181 -11.73 -4.46 -9.37
N PHE A 182 -10.76 -3.69 -8.87
CA PHE A 182 -10.80 -2.23 -8.89
C PHE A 182 -11.02 -1.68 -10.31
N ASN A 183 -10.25 -2.15 -11.28
CA ASN A 183 -10.37 -1.72 -12.69
C ASN A 183 -11.74 -2.08 -13.29
N ASN A 184 -12.33 -3.20 -12.90
CA ASN A 184 -13.65 -3.61 -13.39
C ASN A 184 -14.80 -2.82 -12.74
N LEU A 185 -14.62 -2.35 -11.50
CA LEU A 185 -15.59 -1.47 -10.85
C LEU A 185 -15.66 -0.09 -11.51
N LEU A 186 -14.53 0.44 -12.00
CA LEU A 186 -14.47 1.73 -12.70
C LEU A 186 -15.06 1.72 -14.12
N LYS A 187 -15.36 0.53 -14.68
CA LYS A 187 -15.96 0.39 -16.02
C LYS A 187 -17.50 0.43 -16.00
N LYS A 188 -18.11 0.46 -14.82
CA LYS A 188 -19.57 0.56 -14.63
C LYS A 188 -19.96 2.00 -14.31
#